data_AF-A0A846Y525-F1
#
_entry.id   AF-A0A846Y525-F1
#
_cell.length_a   1.000
_cell.length_b   1.000
_cell.length_c   1.000
_cell.angle_alpha   90.00
_cell.angle_beta   90.00
_cell.angle_gamma   90.00
#
_symmetry.space_group_name_H-M   'P 1'
#
loop_
_entity.id
_entity.type
_entity.pdbx_description
1 polymer ?
#
loop_
_entity_poly.entity_id
_entity_poly.type
_entity_poly.pdbx_seq_one_letter_code
_entity_poly.pdbx_strand_id
1 'polypeptide(L)'
;MLQKEGVMATVQVRDVPDEVAAVIAEKASAEHKSVSAYLRDLMAADVRRELQRRAIATWDEKLQQTQQRLGLAGRSAVSGAEVVREVRDDYDRDSE
;
A
#
# COMPACT_ATOMS: atom_id res chain seq x y z
N MET A 1 27.56 -7.58 5.88
CA MET A 1 26.52 -6.96 5.03
C MET A 1 25.85 -8.05 4.22
N LEU A 2 24.64 -8.48 4.57
CA LEU A 2 23.86 -9.38 3.72
C LEU A 2 23.04 -8.52 2.76
N GLN A 3 23.49 -8.43 1.50
CA GLN A 3 22.61 -8.00 0.41
C GLN A 3 21.51 -9.06 0.32
N LYS A 4 20.26 -8.68 0.62
CA LYS A 4 19.10 -9.48 0.21
C LYS A 4 19.06 -9.42 -1.32
N GLU A 5 19.51 -10.48 -1.98
CA GLU A 5 19.25 -10.63 -3.41
C GLU A 5 17.74 -10.64 -3.61
N GLY A 6 17.23 -9.69 -4.39
CA GLY A 6 15.84 -9.70 -4.81
C GLY A 6 15.62 -10.90 -5.72
N VAL A 7 14.78 -11.85 -5.31
CA VAL A 7 14.43 -13.00 -6.14
C VAL A 7 13.71 -12.48 -7.38
N MET A 8 14.33 -12.67 -8.56
CA MET A 8 13.71 -12.35 -9.84
C MET A 8 12.65 -13.40 -10.17
N ALA A 9 11.38 -13.03 -10.03
CA ALA A 9 10.25 -13.86 -10.44
C ALA A 9 9.67 -13.34 -11.76
N THR A 10 9.41 -14.26 -12.70
CA THR A 10 8.70 -13.95 -13.96
C THR A 10 7.26 -14.43 -13.84
N VAL A 11 6.31 -13.53 -14.07
CA VAL A 11 4.88 -13.85 -14.12
C VAL A 11 4.41 -13.74 -15.57
N GLN A 12 3.82 -14.81 -16.09
CA GLN A 12 3.16 -14.79 -17.40
C GLN A 12 1.66 -14.51 -17.18
N VAL A 13 1.18 -13.41 -17.75
CA VAL A 13 -0.25 -13.08 -17.78
C VAL A 13 -0.80 -13.57 -19.11
N ARG A 14 -1.89 -14.35 -19.06
CA ARG A 14 -2.57 -14.90 -20.24
C ARG A 14 -3.93 -14.23 -20.40
N ASP A 15 -4.48 -14.33 -21.61
CA ASP A 15 -5.84 -13.92 -21.94
C ASP A 15 -6.12 -12.44 -21.65
N VAL A 16 -5.15 -11.56 -21.94
CA VAL A 16 -5.34 -10.12 -21.88
C VAL A 16 -6.13 -9.69 -23.12
N PRO A 17 -7.33 -9.10 -22.97
CA PRO A 17 -8.09 -8.59 -24.12
C PRO A 17 -7.30 -7.51 -24.86
N ASP A 18 -7.40 -7.47 -26.19
CA ASP A 18 -6.62 -6.58 -27.05
C ASP A 18 -6.84 -5.10 -26.68
N GLU A 19 -8.07 -4.74 -26.34
CA GLU A 19 -8.43 -3.39 -25.89
C GLU A 19 -7.72 -3.00 -24.59
N VAL A 20 -7.55 -3.96 -23.68
CA VAL A 20 -6.84 -3.75 -22.41
C VAL A 20 -5.34 -3.62 -22.66
N ALA A 21 -4.79 -4.47 -23.54
CA ALA A 21 -3.37 -4.42 -23.92
C ALA A 21 -3.02 -3.08 -24.58
N ALA A 22 -3.89 -2.57 -25.45
CA ALA A 22 -3.72 -1.28 -26.11
C ALA A 22 -3.67 -0.12 -25.11
N VAL A 23 -4.61 -0.09 -24.16
CA VAL A 23 -4.65 0.94 -23.11
C VAL A 23 -3.40 0.89 -22.23
N ILE A 24 -2.93 -0.31 -21.86
CA ILE A 24 -1.71 -0.46 -21.06
C ILE A 24 -0.49 0.03 -21.83
N ALA A 25 -0.38 -0.31 -23.13
CA ALA A 25 0.72 0.12 -23.98
C ALA A 25 0.75 1.65 -24.15
N GLU A 26 -0.41 2.27 -24.37
CA GLU A 26 -0.55 3.72 -24.45
C GLU A 26 -0.06 4.40 -23.17
N LYS A 27 -0.54 3.94 -22.01
CA LYS A 27 -0.15 4.51 -20.70
C LYS A 27 1.33 4.31 -20.39
N ALA A 28 1.87 3.12 -20.69
CA ALA A 28 3.30 2.86 -20.51
C ALA A 28 4.14 3.79 -21.41
N SER A 29 3.71 4.01 -22.66
CA SER A 29 4.38 4.92 -23.59
C SER A 29 4.33 6.38 -23.11
N ALA A 30 3.18 6.83 -22.60
CA ALA A 30 3.03 8.18 -22.02
C ALA A 30 3.96 8.42 -20.82
N GLU A 31 4.28 7.38 -20.05
CA GLU A 31 5.25 7.44 -18.94
C GLU A 31 6.71 7.15 -19.37
N HIS A 32 6.98 6.97 -20.66
CA HIS A 32 8.30 6.58 -21.19
C HIS A 32 8.84 5.27 -20.59
N LYS A 33 7.95 4.32 -20.30
CA LYS A 33 8.27 3.02 -19.71
C LYS A 33 7.93 1.89 -20.67
N SER A 34 8.60 0.74 -20.48
CA SER A 34 8.12 -0.52 -21.06
C SER A 34 6.83 -0.96 -20.36
N VAL A 35 5.99 -1.72 -21.06
CA VAL A 35 4.77 -2.32 -20.49
C VAL A 35 5.07 -3.13 -19.22
N SER A 36 6.17 -3.89 -19.21
CA SER A 36 6.57 -4.70 -18.05
C SER A 36 7.02 -3.86 -16.85
N ALA A 37 7.70 -2.73 -17.10
CA ALA A 37 8.07 -1.79 -16.03
C ALA A 37 6.83 -1.09 -15.47
N TYR A 38 5.93 -0.65 -16.35
CA TYR A 38 4.68 0.00 -15.98
C TYR A 38 3.79 -0.92 -15.12
N LEU A 39 3.58 -2.18 -15.55
CA LEU A 39 2.81 -3.16 -14.78
C LEU A 39 3.45 -3.49 -13.44
N ARG A 40 4.79 -3.61 -13.38
CA ARG A 40 5.50 -3.84 -12.12
C ARG A 40 5.27 -2.70 -11.13
N ASP A 41 5.33 -1.46 -11.59
CA ASP A 41 5.11 -0.28 -10.75
C ASP A 41 3.67 -0.25 -10.21
N LEU A 42 2.69 -0.54 -11.08
CA LEU A 42 1.28 -0.62 -10.70
C LEU A 42 1.04 -1.71 -9.63
N MET A 43 1.57 -2.91 -9.86
CA MET A 43 1.44 -4.02 -8.91
C MET A 43 2.13 -3.71 -7.59
N ALA A 44 3.32 -3.11 -7.63
CA ALA A 44 4.04 -2.72 -6.43
C ALA A 44 3.27 -1.66 -5.62
N ALA A 45 2.65 -0.68 -6.30
CA ALA A 45 1.83 0.33 -5.65
C ALA A 45 0.59 -0.28 -4.98
N ASP A 46 -0.11 -1.19 -5.67
CA ASP A 46 -1.30 -1.84 -5.14
C ASP A 46 -0.97 -2.75 -3.94
N VAL A 47 0.06 -3.58 -4.06
CA VAL A 47 0.53 -4.43 -2.96
C VAL A 47 0.97 -3.60 -1.76
N ARG A 48 1.67 -2.48 -1.96
CA ARG A 48 2.05 -1.58 -0.87
C ARG A 48 0.83 -1.01 -0.15
N ARG A 49 -0.19 -0.57 -0.90
CA ARG A 49 -1.45 -0.08 -0.30
C ARG A 49 -2.14 -1.16 0.51
N GLU A 50 -2.18 -2.39 -0.01
CA GLU A 50 -2.78 -3.51 0.70
C GLU A 50 -2.01 -3.89 1.97
N LEU A 51 -0.68 -3.93 1.90
CA LEU A 51 0.17 -4.16 3.07
C LEU A 51 -0.01 -3.08 4.13
N GLN A 52 -0.13 -1.81 3.73
CA GLN A 52 -0.42 -0.71 4.64
C GLN A 52 -1.79 -0.88 5.33
N ARG A 53 -2.84 -1.25 4.57
CA ARG A 53 -4.17 -1.54 5.15
C ARG A 53 -4.11 -2.64 6.20
N ARG A 54 -3.42 -3.75 5.89
CA ARG A 54 -3.24 -4.87 6.84
C ARG A 54 -2.44 -4.49 8.06
N ALA A 55 -1.40 -3.67 7.89
CA ALA A 55 -0.60 -3.17 9.01
C ALA A 55 -1.45 -2.32 9.96
N ILE A 56 -2.26 -1.41 9.42
CA ILE A 56 -3.20 -0.58 10.22
C ILE A 56 -4.19 -1.46 10.98
N ALA A 57 -4.81 -2.44 10.31
CA ALA A 57 -5.73 -3.38 10.97
C ALA A 57 -5.04 -4.15 12.12
N THR A 58 -3.82 -4.61 11.88
CA THR A 58 -3.01 -5.30 12.91
C THR A 58 -2.67 -4.38 14.08
N TRP A 59 -2.43 -3.09 13.83
CA TRP A 59 -2.15 -2.11 14.86
C TRP A 59 -3.39 -1.82 15.70
N ASP A 60 -4.56 -1.70 15.07
CA ASP A 60 -5.85 -1.51 15.75
C ASP A 60 -6.17 -2.69 16.67
N GLU A 61 -5.98 -3.93 16.20
CA GLU A 61 -6.16 -5.12 17.03
C GLU A 61 -5.21 -5.14 18.24
N LYS A 62 -3.92 -4.84 18.05
CA LYS A 62 -2.95 -4.78 19.15
C LYS A 62 -3.26 -3.67 20.14
N LEU A 63 -3.73 -2.52 19.65
CA LEU A 63 -4.12 -1.40 20.48
C LEU A 63 -5.33 -1.79 21.35
N GLN A 64 -6.36 -2.40 20.76
CA GLN A 64 -7.53 -2.90 21.50
C GLN A 64 -7.13 -3.94 22.55
N GLN A 65 -6.30 -4.93 22.21
CA GLN A 65 -5.81 -5.92 23.18
C GLN A 65 -5.04 -5.25 24.33
N THR A 66 -4.24 -4.22 24.02
CA THR A 66 -3.47 -3.49 25.03
C THR A 66 -4.39 -2.66 25.93
N GLN A 67 -5.39 -1.99 25.37
CA GLN A 67 -6.40 -1.22 26.12
C GLN A 67 -7.21 -2.15 27.05
N GLN A 68 -7.61 -3.33 26.57
CA GLN A 68 -8.28 -4.34 27.38
C GLN A 68 -7.39 -4.84 28.52
N ARG A 69 -6.13 -5.18 28.22
CA ARG A 69 -5.16 -5.66 29.24
C ARG A 69 -4.89 -4.61 30.32
N LEU A 70 -4.88 -3.34 29.97
CA LEU A 70 -4.66 -2.23 30.89
C LEU A 70 -5.94 -1.74 31.58
N GLY A 71 -7.10 -2.35 31.31
CA GLY A 71 -8.38 -1.94 31.89
C GLY A 71 -8.85 -0.55 31.45
N LEU A 72 -8.33 -0.04 30.33
CA LEU A 72 -8.57 1.32 29.82
C LEU A 72 -9.83 1.42 28.94
N ALA A 73 -10.72 0.43 28.97
CA ALA A 73 -11.89 0.29 28.09
C ALA A 73 -12.97 1.38 28.21
N GLY A 74 -12.70 2.49 28.91
CA GLY A 74 -13.68 3.54 29.25
C GLY A 74 -13.46 4.91 28.62
N ARG A 75 -12.43 5.15 27.81
CA ARG A 75 -12.26 6.44 27.10
C ARG A 75 -12.09 6.19 25.62
N SER A 76 -12.99 6.81 24.84
CA SER A 76 -13.06 6.86 23.37
C SER A 76 -11.82 6.26 22.71
N ALA A 77 -11.92 5.01 22.27
CA ALA A 77 -10.82 4.30 21.65
C ALA A 77 -10.54 4.96 20.29
N VAL A 78 -9.61 5.91 20.28
CA VAL A 78 -9.09 6.50 19.04
C VAL A 78 -8.53 5.35 18.21
N SER A 79 -9.07 5.17 17.00
CA SER A 79 -8.58 4.13 16.08
C SER A 79 -7.22 4.57 15.54
N GLY A 80 -6.29 3.62 15.35
CA GLY A 80 -5.03 3.90 14.68
C GLY A 80 -5.21 4.48 13.28
N ALA A 81 -6.32 4.15 12.59
CA ALA A 81 -6.67 4.77 11.32
C ALA A 81 -7.00 6.27 11.46
N GLU A 82 -7.55 6.69 12.60
CA GLU A 82 -7.83 8.10 12.93
C GLU A 82 -6.52 8.85 13.19
N VAL A 83 -5.62 8.26 13.96
CA VAL A 83 -4.27 8.82 14.21
C VAL A 83 -3.46 8.96 12.92
N VAL A 84 -3.50 7.97 12.03
CA VAL A 84 -2.78 8.04 10.75
C VAL A 84 -3.33 9.15 9.85
N ARG A 85 -4.64 9.44 9.90
CA ARG A 85 -5.21 10.58 9.16
C ARG A 85 -4.76 11.90 9.76
N GLU A 86 -4.83 12.05 11.09
CA GLU A 86 -4.38 13.25 11.79
C GLU A 86 -2.91 13.59 11.47
N VAL A 87 -2.01 12.61 11.57
CA VAL A 87 -0.58 12.81 11.26
C VAL A 87 -0.34 13.16 9.79
N ARG A 88 -1.12 12.58 8.87
CA ARG A 88 -1.01 12.90 7.44
C ARG A 88 -1.50 14.31 7.16
N ASP A 89 -2.64 14.68 7.72
CA ASP A 89 -3.25 16.00 7.54
C ASP A 89 -2.36 17.12 8.10
N ASP A 90 -1.64 16.84 9.20
CA ASP A 90 -0.65 17.78 9.74
C ASP A 90 0.60 17.90 8.85
N TYR A 91 1.07 16.81 8.24
CA TYR A 91 2.23 16.84 7.35
C TYR A 91 1.94 17.58 6.03
N ASP A 92 0.74 17.43 5.48
CA ASP A 92 0.29 18.15 4.28
C ASP A 92 0.11 19.66 4.56
N ARG A 93 -0.20 20.06 5.81
CA ARG A 93 -0.35 21.46 6.23
C ARG A 93 0.99 22.20 6.42
N ASP A 94 2.03 21.52 6.87
CA ASP A 94 3.38 22.09 7.03
C ASP A 94 4.15 22.22 5.69
N SER A 95 3.57 21.71 4.61
CA SER A 95 4.17 21.69 3.26
C SER A 95 3.67 22.82 2.33
N GLU A 96 2.76 23.68 2.81
CA GLU A 96 2.29 24.94 2.17
C GLU A 96 3.04 26.16 2.74
#